data_AF-A0A8S8Y1E3-F1
#
_entry.id   AF-A0A8S8Y1E3-F1
#
_cell.length_a   1.000
_cell.length_b   1.000
_cell.length_c   1.000
_cell.angle_alpha   90.00
_cell.angle_beta   90.00
_cell.angle_gamma   90.00
#
_symmetry.space_group_name_H-M   'P 1'
#
loop_
_entity.id
_entity.type
_entity.pdbx_description
1 polymer ?
#
loop_
_entity_poly.entity_id
_entity_poly.type
_entity_poly.pdbx_seq_one_letter_code
_entity_poly.pdbx_strand_id
1 'polypeptide(L)'
;MGLDGQGDFVLYHAVVDNVFRFGFKDYNHLGYWTLQSQENYLEGSLMTPYLGSHDTSRLISRLDSGGNNPDNKWAEQSLPQQPTSSSPYIKSKNAFSWLLTIPGLPVIYMGDEYGEYGGSDPDNRHSFRMYNELNSNEQELLHSIQELGMVRKNSNDLKNGSYRPVYSDGDLLVFARETSSSETLVMINSGDNTREVTLNKGIDIFYNSYLDVRNNLTFSSLDDSLTFSVDSNDFSVFTYNRQTVNVNESTDNDDNLTDISFNDENNISVPLVNETNDNVDNNEVEDSTPDLSLDGDSDTNQDESEESGTQEENIDTLTNDDGQESESFLLLRGLLFITFLSLLITFIYTRGR
;
A
#
# COMPACT_ATOMS: atom_id res chain seq x y z
N MET A 1 -19.10 -20.93 -15.50
CA MET A 1 -18.90 -19.81 -14.55
C MET A 1 -17.43 -19.76 -14.24
N GLY A 2 -16.81 -18.59 -14.34
CA GLY A 2 -15.39 -18.37 -14.01
C GLY A 2 -15.21 -18.01 -12.54
N LEU A 3 -14.02 -17.53 -12.19
CA LEU A 3 -13.74 -16.94 -10.87
C LEU A 3 -14.35 -15.54 -10.78
N ASP A 4 -14.80 -15.14 -9.60
CA ASP A 4 -15.30 -13.77 -9.33
C ASP A 4 -14.15 -12.74 -9.25
N GLY A 5 -12.93 -13.20 -8.98
CA GLY A 5 -11.75 -12.38 -8.76
C GLY A 5 -10.49 -13.21 -8.60
N GLN A 6 -9.35 -12.53 -8.44
CA GLN A 6 -8.04 -13.15 -8.23
C GLN A 6 -7.09 -12.19 -7.49
N GLY A 7 -5.97 -12.73 -6.99
CA GLY A 7 -4.85 -11.94 -6.50
C GLY A 7 -4.30 -11.02 -7.59
N ASP A 8 -4.08 -9.74 -7.26
CA ASP A 8 -3.58 -8.76 -8.24
C ASP A 8 -2.04 -8.76 -8.29
N PHE A 9 -1.47 -9.83 -8.84
CA PHE A 9 -0.02 -10.00 -8.99
C PHE A 9 0.61 -8.92 -9.89
N VAL A 10 -0.13 -8.44 -10.89
CA VAL A 10 0.35 -7.37 -11.78
C VAL A 10 0.53 -6.09 -10.99
N LEU A 11 -0.49 -5.69 -10.21
CA LEU A 11 -0.39 -4.52 -9.35
C LEU A 11 0.69 -4.70 -8.27
N TYR A 12 0.79 -5.89 -7.67
CA TYR A 12 1.84 -6.22 -6.69
C TYR A 12 3.24 -5.92 -7.26
N HIS A 13 3.61 -6.50 -8.41
CA HIS A 13 4.95 -6.27 -8.96
C HIS A 13 5.13 -4.86 -9.50
N ALA A 14 4.09 -4.27 -10.09
CA ALA A 14 4.16 -2.92 -10.61
C ALA A 14 4.38 -1.88 -9.51
N VAL A 15 3.75 -2.05 -8.35
CA VAL A 15 3.77 -1.07 -7.26
C VAL A 15 4.71 -1.48 -6.13
N VAL A 16 4.50 -2.66 -5.54
CA VAL A 16 5.19 -3.05 -4.31
C VAL A 16 6.69 -3.20 -4.54
N ASP A 17 7.09 -3.84 -5.63
CA ASP A 17 8.51 -3.93 -5.98
C ASP A 17 9.09 -2.59 -6.43
N ASN A 18 8.47 -1.91 -7.40
CA ASN A 18 9.11 -0.75 -8.04
C ASN A 18 9.03 0.55 -7.24
N VAL A 19 7.95 0.77 -6.48
CA VAL A 19 7.73 1.99 -5.71
C VAL A 19 8.20 1.79 -4.26
N PHE A 20 7.64 0.80 -3.56
CA PHE A 20 7.87 0.67 -2.12
C PHE A 20 9.21 0.01 -1.78
N ARG A 21 9.51 -1.18 -2.34
CA ARG A 21 10.75 -1.92 -2.06
C ARG A 21 11.98 -1.23 -2.64
N PHE A 22 12.04 -1.09 -3.95
CA PHE A 22 13.26 -0.65 -4.62
C PHE A 22 13.38 0.87 -4.76
N GLY A 23 12.27 1.61 -4.68
CA GLY A 23 12.26 3.05 -4.93
C GLY A 23 12.75 3.44 -6.32
N PHE A 24 12.69 2.52 -7.30
CA PHE A 24 13.04 2.80 -8.69
C PHE A 24 12.02 3.70 -9.38
N LYS A 25 10.82 3.79 -8.79
CA LYS A 25 9.67 4.54 -9.25
C LYS A 25 9.05 5.34 -8.11
N ASP A 26 8.30 6.36 -8.49
CA ASP A 26 7.73 7.38 -7.64
C ASP A 26 6.21 7.27 -7.55
N TYR A 27 5.55 8.23 -6.90
CA TYR A 27 4.09 8.19 -6.72
C TYR A 27 3.31 8.47 -8.02
N ASN A 28 3.93 9.00 -9.07
CA ASN A 28 3.36 9.00 -10.42
C ASN A 28 3.17 7.57 -10.94
N HIS A 29 4.17 6.71 -10.76
CA HIS A 29 4.07 5.31 -11.16
C HIS A 29 3.03 4.56 -10.35
N LEU A 30 2.95 4.84 -9.05
CA LEU A 30 1.94 4.32 -8.13
C LEU A 30 0.53 4.64 -8.64
N GLY A 31 0.25 5.91 -8.93
CA GLY A 31 -1.04 6.35 -9.46
C GLY A 31 -1.38 5.74 -10.82
N TYR A 32 -0.42 5.72 -11.74
CA TYR A 32 -0.59 5.12 -13.06
C TYR A 32 -1.00 3.64 -12.98
N TRP A 33 -0.26 2.82 -12.23
CA TRP A 33 -0.58 1.39 -12.14
C TRP A 33 -1.83 1.09 -11.32
N THR A 34 -2.15 1.94 -10.36
CA THR A 34 -3.44 1.86 -9.65
C THR A 34 -4.60 2.07 -10.61
N LEU A 35 -4.52 3.05 -11.52
CA LEU A 35 -5.53 3.25 -12.56
C LEU A 35 -5.56 2.08 -13.54
N GLN A 36 -4.39 1.64 -14.03
CA GLN A 36 -4.32 0.55 -14.99
C GLN A 36 -4.89 -0.76 -14.44
N SER A 37 -4.73 -1.06 -13.15
CA SER A 37 -5.34 -2.25 -12.58
C SER A 37 -6.88 -2.20 -12.56
N GLN A 38 -7.49 -1.02 -12.68
CA GLN A 38 -8.94 -0.90 -12.81
C GLN A 38 -9.43 -1.07 -14.25
N GLU A 39 -8.62 -0.68 -15.24
CA GLU A 39 -9.01 -0.64 -16.65
C GLU A 39 -8.74 -1.95 -17.41
N ASN A 40 -7.84 -2.79 -16.91
CA ASN A 40 -7.38 -3.99 -17.63
C ASN A 40 -8.20 -5.26 -17.33
N TYR A 41 -9.11 -5.23 -16.36
CA TYR A 41 -9.99 -6.34 -16.04
C TYR A 41 -11.45 -6.00 -16.39
N LEU A 42 -12.29 -7.04 -16.54
CA LEU A 42 -13.70 -6.83 -16.83
C LEU A 42 -14.39 -6.10 -15.66
N GLU A 43 -15.32 -5.22 -15.98
CA GLU A 43 -16.14 -4.53 -14.97
C GLU A 43 -16.80 -5.56 -14.04
N GLY A 44 -16.70 -5.31 -12.72
CA GLY A 44 -17.19 -6.21 -11.67
C GLY A 44 -16.19 -7.28 -11.20
N SER A 45 -14.99 -7.38 -11.79
CA SER A 45 -13.94 -8.29 -11.29
C SER A 45 -13.47 -7.88 -9.89
N LEU A 46 -13.47 -8.81 -8.94
CA LEU A 46 -13.06 -8.57 -7.56
C LEU A 46 -11.57 -8.84 -7.36
N MET A 47 -10.74 -7.92 -7.84
CA MET A 47 -9.28 -8.02 -7.65
C MET A 47 -8.89 -7.88 -6.17
N THR A 48 -7.92 -8.69 -5.76
CA THR A 48 -7.43 -8.75 -4.39
C THR A 48 -6.00 -8.19 -4.34
N PRO A 49 -5.82 -6.87 -4.14
CA PRO A 49 -4.51 -6.28 -3.95
C PRO A 49 -3.94 -6.65 -2.57
N TYR A 50 -2.62 -6.75 -2.49
CA TYR A 50 -1.90 -7.11 -1.26
C TYR A 50 -0.47 -6.56 -1.31
N LEU A 51 0.19 -6.45 -0.16
CA LEU A 51 1.58 -5.95 -0.05
C LEU A 51 2.60 -7.05 0.20
N GLY A 52 2.14 -8.23 0.64
CA GLY A 52 2.95 -9.39 0.97
C GLY A 52 2.09 -10.63 1.16
N SER A 53 2.74 -11.79 1.16
CA SER A 53 2.13 -13.08 1.47
C SER A 53 3.18 -14.04 2.03
N HIS A 54 2.75 -15.25 2.38
CA HIS A 54 3.63 -16.36 2.76
C HIS A 54 4.66 -16.80 1.71
N ASP A 55 4.58 -16.30 0.47
CA ASP A 55 5.52 -16.61 -0.63
C ASP A 55 6.51 -15.45 -0.91
N THR A 56 6.45 -14.38 -0.13
CA THR A 56 7.26 -13.17 -0.33
C THR A 56 7.90 -12.74 0.97
N SER A 57 9.10 -12.18 0.94
CA SER A 57 9.70 -11.60 2.15
C SER A 57 8.80 -10.51 2.76
N ARG A 58 8.84 -10.37 4.08
CA ARG A 58 7.98 -9.44 4.80
C ARG A 58 8.18 -8.01 4.30
N LEU A 59 7.08 -7.27 4.16
CA LEU A 59 7.11 -5.91 3.62
C LEU A 59 8.10 -5.04 4.41
N ILE A 60 8.01 -5.05 5.74
CA ILE A 60 8.86 -4.22 6.60
C ILE A 60 10.37 -4.49 6.38
N SER A 61 10.75 -5.75 6.16
CA SER A 61 12.14 -6.17 5.90
C SER A 61 12.62 -5.72 4.53
N ARG A 62 11.71 -5.63 3.55
CA ARG A 62 11.98 -5.08 2.22
C ARG A 62 12.09 -3.56 2.21
N LEU A 63 11.51 -2.88 3.20
CA LEU A 63 11.54 -1.41 3.33
C LEU A 63 12.70 -0.90 4.20
N ASP A 64 13.36 -1.81 4.92
CA ASP A 64 14.49 -1.49 5.78
C ASP A 64 15.80 -1.43 5.00
N SER A 65 16.36 -0.23 4.92
CA SER A 65 17.68 0.02 4.34
C SER A 65 18.84 -0.20 5.33
N GLY A 66 18.57 -0.65 6.55
CA GLY A 66 19.53 -0.85 7.64
C GLY A 66 20.51 -2.01 7.48
N GLY A 67 20.63 -2.60 6.28
CA GLY A 67 21.52 -3.72 6.00
C GLY A 67 20.91 -5.10 6.22
N ASN A 68 19.61 -5.16 6.54
CA ASN A 68 18.82 -6.39 6.43
C ASN A 68 18.78 -6.82 4.96
N ASN A 69 19.11 -8.09 4.68
CA ASN A 69 18.86 -8.67 3.36
C ASN A 69 17.53 -9.44 3.41
N PRO A 70 16.44 -8.88 2.87
CA PRO A 70 15.13 -9.52 2.90
C PRO A 70 15.08 -10.83 2.11
N ASP A 71 16.05 -11.10 1.23
CA ASP A 71 16.06 -12.32 0.42
C ASP A 71 16.78 -13.49 1.14
N ASN A 72 17.37 -13.26 2.32
CA ASN A 72 17.89 -14.33 3.17
C ASN A 72 16.71 -15.14 3.76
N LYS A 73 16.86 -16.46 3.88
CA LYS A 73 15.84 -17.42 4.33
C LYS A 73 16.32 -18.48 5.32
N TRP A 74 17.63 -18.71 5.40
CA TRP A 74 18.22 -19.74 6.26
C TRP A 74 19.00 -19.14 7.42
N ALA A 75 19.08 -19.85 8.56
CA ALA A 75 19.75 -19.36 9.76
C ALA A 75 21.27 -19.15 9.59
N GLU A 76 21.88 -19.86 8.63
CA GLU A 76 23.28 -19.66 8.24
C GLU A 76 23.48 -18.37 7.43
N GLN A 77 22.40 -17.83 6.87
CA GLN A 77 22.36 -16.50 6.30
C GLN A 77 22.04 -15.52 7.43
N SER A 78 22.56 -14.30 7.36
CA SER A 78 22.18 -13.26 8.32
C SER A 78 20.72 -12.86 8.09
N LEU A 79 19.79 -13.55 8.75
CA LEU A 79 18.35 -13.33 8.61
C LEU A 79 17.98 -11.89 8.96
N PRO A 80 16.97 -11.30 8.29
CA PRO A 80 16.47 -9.98 8.65
C PRO A 80 16.15 -9.90 10.14
N GLN A 81 16.36 -8.72 10.72
CA GLN A 81 15.97 -8.42 12.09
C GLN A 81 14.88 -7.36 12.12
N GLN A 82 14.15 -7.25 13.22
CA GLN A 82 13.16 -6.18 13.40
C GLN A 82 13.83 -4.80 13.19
N PRO A 83 13.29 -3.92 12.32
CA PRO A 83 13.90 -2.61 12.12
C PRO A 83 13.86 -1.74 13.36
N THR A 84 14.99 -1.10 13.65
CA THR A 84 15.16 -0.23 14.83
C THR A 84 14.83 1.23 14.55
N SER A 85 14.87 1.65 13.29
CA SER A 85 14.52 3.02 12.89
C SER A 85 13.04 3.13 12.55
N SER A 86 12.46 4.33 12.64
CA SER A 86 11.05 4.57 12.30
C SER A 86 10.78 4.56 10.79
N SER A 87 11.81 4.75 9.94
CA SER A 87 11.65 4.91 8.49
C SER A 87 10.90 3.74 7.81
N PRO A 88 11.19 2.45 8.08
CA PRO A 88 10.46 1.34 7.47
C PRO A 88 8.98 1.29 7.88
N TYR A 89 8.66 1.68 9.12
CA TYR A 89 7.29 1.75 9.61
C TYR A 89 6.50 2.88 8.94
N ILE A 90 7.13 4.05 8.75
CA ILE A 90 6.56 5.17 7.99
C ILE A 90 6.26 4.75 6.54
N LYS A 91 7.20 4.08 5.88
CA LYS A 91 7.00 3.57 4.51
C LYS A 91 5.90 2.51 4.46
N SER A 92 5.82 1.64 5.48
CA SER A 92 4.76 0.64 5.61
C SER A 92 3.40 1.31 5.76
N LYS A 93 3.30 2.33 6.63
CA LYS A 93 2.09 3.15 6.79
C LYS A 93 1.62 3.69 5.45
N ASN A 94 2.51 4.32 4.67
CA ASN A 94 2.16 4.85 3.36
C ASN A 94 1.68 3.77 2.37
N ALA A 95 2.32 2.59 2.37
CA ALA A 95 1.89 1.47 1.54
C ALA A 95 0.51 0.93 1.94
N PHE A 96 0.22 0.86 3.24
CA PHE A 96 -1.10 0.48 3.75
C PHE A 96 -2.16 1.56 3.54
N SER A 97 -1.80 2.84 3.63
CA SER A 97 -2.69 3.95 3.27
C SER A 97 -3.16 3.78 1.83
N TRP A 98 -2.25 3.44 0.91
CA TRP A 98 -2.60 3.12 -0.47
C TRP A 98 -3.48 1.87 -0.55
N LEU A 99 -3.02 0.73 -0.02
CA LEU A 99 -3.73 -0.55 -0.10
C LEU A 99 -5.18 -0.46 0.42
N LEU A 100 -5.39 0.17 1.57
CA LEU A 100 -6.68 0.22 2.25
C LEU A 100 -7.63 1.28 1.69
N THR A 101 -7.19 2.11 0.75
CA THR A 101 -8.02 3.16 0.15
C THR A 101 -8.26 2.99 -1.36
N ILE A 102 -7.56 2.08 -2.03
CA ILE A 102 -7.84 1.70 -3.43
C ILE A 102 -9.04 0.73 -3.59
N PRO A 103 -9.58 0.57 -4.81
CA PRO A 103 -10.61 -0.44 -5.10
C PRO A 103 -10.12 -1.88 -4.90
N GLY A 104 -11.07 -2.80 -4.82
CA GLY A 104 -10.82 -4.23 -4.64
C GLY A 104 -10.96 -4.71 -3.20
N LEU A 105 -10.48 -5.93 -2.96
CA LEU A 105 -10.51 -6.60 -1.66
C LEU A 105 -9.08 -6.64 -1.09
N PRO A 106 -8.62 -5.61 -0.37
CA PRO A 106 -7.26 -5.59 0.15
C PRO A 106 -7.04 -6.73 1.15
N VAL A 107 -5.92 -7.43 1.02
CA VAL A 107 -5.48 -8.48 1.93
C VAL A 107 -4.24 -8.04 2.68
N ILE A 108 -4.28 -8.20 4.00
CA ILE A 108 -3.15 -8.00 4.91
C ILE A 108 -2.63 -9.38 5.31
N TYR A 109 -1.33 -9.60 5.14
CA TYR A 109 -0.69 -10.82 5.63
C TYR A 109 -0.41 -10.68 7.13
N MET A 110 -0.88 -11.65 7.91
CA MET A 110 -0.85 -11.62 9.37
C MET A 110 0.52 -11.22 9.92
N GLY A 111 0.56 -10.13 10.68
CA GLY A 111 1.75 -9.55 11.28
C GLY A 111 2.29 -8.33 10.54
N ASP A 112 1.97 -8.16 9.25
CA ASP A 112 2.38 -6.97 8.50
C ASP A 112 1.73 -5.68 9.05
N GLU A 113 0.59 -5.80 9.75
CA GLU A 113 -0.11 -4.68 10.38
C GLU A 113 0.67 -4.02 11.53
N TYR A 114 1.59 -4.73 12.18
CA TYR A 114 2.51 -4.14 13.16
C TYR A 114 3.96 -4.14 12.65
N GLY A 115 4.19 -4.62 11.41
CA GLY A 115 5.50 -4.69 10.79
C GLY A 115 6.33 -5.86 11.29
N GLU A 116 5.77 -7.08 11.32
CA GLU A 116 6.53 -8.31 11.54
C GLU A 116 7.65 -8.45 10.50
N TYR A 117 8.87 -8.65 10.97
CA TYR A 117 10.04 -8.85 10.13
C TYR A 117 10.15 -10.30 9.65
N GLY A 118 10.92 -10.52 8.60
CA GLY A 118 11.17 -11.85 8.07
C GLY A 118 11.66 -11.81 6.63
N GLY A 119 12.60 -12.71 6.34
CA GLY A 119 13.17 -12.93 5.03
C GLY A 119 12.26 -13.74 4.09
N SER A 120 12.84 -14.42 3.11
CA SER A 120 12.08 -15.32 2.23
C SER A 120 11.60 -16.59 2.96
N ASP A 121 10.65 -17.32 2.38
CA ASP A 121 10.18 -18.61 2.90
C ASP A 121 11.36 -19.53 3.28
N PRO A 122 11.43 -20.04 4.52
CA PRO A 122 10.39 -20.05 5.58
C PRO A 122 10.42 -18.95 6.63
N ASP A 123 11.37 -18.02 6.57
CA ASP A 123 11.56 -17.00 7.62
C ASP A 123 10.39 -16.00 7.71
N ASN A 124 9.64 -15.79 6.63
CA ASN A 124 8.43 -14.94 6.65
C ASN A 124 7.25 -15.51 7.48
N ARG A 125 7.35 -16.70 8.07
CA ARG A 125 6.25 -17.40 8.74
C ARG A 125 6.35 -17.39 10.28
N HIS A 126 6.81 -16.29 10.86
CA HIS A 126 6.82 -16.11 12.32
C HIS A 126 5.42 -16.26 12.94
N SER A 127 5.40 -16.72 14.19
CA SER A 127 4.19 -16.71 15.02
C SER A 127 3.68 -15.28 15.21
N PHE A 128 2.36 -15.14 15.29
CA PHE A 128 1.73 -13.87 15.63
C PHE A 128 2.20 -13.37 17.00
N ARG A 129 2.49 -12.07 17.11
CA ARG A 129 2.82 -11.39 18.36
C ARG A 129 1.66 -10.57 18.89
N MET A 130 1.44 -10.65 20.19
CA MET A 130 0.42 -9.89 20.92
C MET A 130 0.89 -8.44 21.15
N TYR A 131 -0.06 -7.52 21.38
CA TYR A 131 0.22 -6.09 21.53
C TYR A 131 1.31 -5.74 22.56
N ASN A 132 1.38 -6.49 23.66
CA ASN A 132 2.36 -6.32 24.73
C ASN A 132 3.78 -6.79 24.37
N GLU A 133 3.97 -7.47 23.23
CA GLU A 133 5.25 -7.90 22.69
C GLU A 133 5.81 -6.91 21.65
N LEU A 134 5.02 -5.90 21.28
CA LEU A 134 5.35 -4.91 20.26
C LEU A 134 6.14 -3.74 20.85
N ASN A 135 7.14 -3.25 20.13
CA ASN A 135 7.82 -2.00 20.44
C ASN A 135 6.98 -0.78 20.00
N SER A 136 7.42 0.43 20.36
CA SER A 136 6.65 1.66 20.08
C SER A 136 6.36 1.91 18.60
N ASN A 137 7.31 1.63 17.70
CA ASN A 137 7.10 1.82 16.26
C ASN A 137 6.10 0.80 15.70
N GLU A 138 6.14 -0.44 16.20
CA GLU A 138 5.21 -1.52 15.83
C GLU A 138 3.78 -1.18 16.29
N GLN A 139 3.63 -0.67 17.51
CA GLN A 139 2.34 -0.22 18.04
C GLN A 139 1.78 0.99 17.27
N GLU A 140 2.62 1.95 16.89
CA GLU A 140 2.21 3.12 16.10
C GLU A 140 1.75 2.73 14.69
N LEU A 141 2.45 1.78 14.04
CA LEU A 141 2.03 1.23 12.76
C LEU A 141 0.69 0.50 12.88
N LEU A 142 0.52 -0.34 13.90
CA LEU A 142 -0.72 -1.06 14.17
C LEU A 142 -1.89 -0.09 14.37
N HIS A 143 -1.70 0.96 15.17
CA HIS A 143 -2.71 1.99 15.39
C HIS A 143 -3.09 2.69 14.08
N SER A 144 -2.11 3.03 13.24
CA SER A 144 -2.35 3.66 11.93
C SER A 144 -3.17 2.75 10.99
N ILE A 145 -2.89 1.44 11.01
CA ILE A 145 -3.60 0.47 10.15
C ILE A 145 -5.01 0.19 10.69
N GLN A 146 -5.21 0.18 12.00
CA GLN A 146 -6.54 0.15 12.62
C GLN A 146 -7.37 1.39 12.24
N GLU A 147 -6.76 2.58 12.28
CA GLU A 147 -7.38 3.84 11.84
C GLU A 147 -7.83 3.74 10.37
N LEU A 148 -6.94 3.34 9.46
CA LEU A 148 -7.24 3.12 8.04
C LEU A 148 -8.36 2.08 7.84
N GLY A 149 -8.34 0.99 8.61
CA GLY A 149 -9.38 -0.03 8.59
C GLY A 149 -10.75 0.54 8.97
N MET A 150 -10.80 1.40 10.00
CA MET A 150 -12.02 2.09 10.42
C MET A 150 -12.50 3.11 9.38
N VAL A 151 -11.58 3.86 8.77
CA VAL A 151 -11.90 4.79 7.67
C VAL A 151 -12.51 4.03 6.49
N ARG A 152 -11.90 2.91 6.04
CA ARG A 152 -12.45 2.07 4.96
C ARG A 152 -13.79 1.46 5.35
N LYS A 153 -13.91 0.92 6.56
CA LYS A 153 -15.16 0.28 7.05
C LYS A 153 -16.34 1.23 6.98
N ASN A 154 -16.13 2.50 7.34
CA ASN A 154 -17.19 3.51 7.43
C ASN A 154 -17.41 4.30 6.14
N SER A 155 -16.50 4.27 5.17
CA SER A 155 -16.70 4.94 3.87
C SER A 155 -17.30 3.98 2.82
N ASN A 156 -18.50 4.30 2.34
CA ASN A 156 -19.10 3.59 1.20
C ASN A 156 -18.28 3.80 -0.08
N ASP A 157 -17.71 5.00 -0.26
CA ASP A 157 -16.90 5.32 -1.44
C ASP A 157 -15.61 4.50 -1.47
N LEU A 158 -14.91 4.35 -0.34
CA LEU A 158 -13.71 3.51 -0.28
C LEU A 158 -14.00 2.02 -0.50
N LYS A 159 -15.20 1.54 -0.14
CA LYS A 159 -15.59 0.13 -0.36
C LYS A 159 -16.03 -0.12 -1.80
N ASN A 160 -16.89 0.74 -2.34
CA ASN A 160 -17.67 0.45 -3.55
C ASN A 160 -17.48 1.48 -4.67
N GLY A 161 -16.82 2.60 -4.40
CA GLY A 161 -16.66 3.69 -5.37
C GLY A 161 -15.62 3.37 -6.44
N SER A 162 -15.79 3.95 -7.62
CA SER A 162 -14.79 3.90 -8.69
C SER A 162 -13.55 4.72 -8.32
N TYR A 163 -12.41 4.44 -8.94
CA TYR A 163 -11.17 5.16 -8.72
C TYR A 163 -11.00 6.25 -9.78
N ARG A 164 -10.78 7.48 -9.32
CA ARG A 164 -10.49 8.63 -10.19
C ARG A 164 -9.16 9.26 -9.79
N PRO A 165 -8.13 9.24 -10.64
CA PRO A 165 -6.88 9.96 -10.36
C PRO A 165 -7.16 11.46 -10.35
N VAL A 166 -6.55 12.18 -9.40
CA VAL A 166 -6.72 13.64 -9.28
C VAL A 166 -5.38 14.33 -9.51
N TYR A 167 -4.35 13.95 -8.75
CA TYR A 167 -3.02 14.52 -8.87
C TYR A 167 -1.97 13.51 -8.40
N SER A 168 -0.81 13.49 -9.04
CA SER A 168 0.34 12.77 -8.51
C SER A 168 1.63 13.48 -8.91
N ASP A 169 2.65 13.37 -8.07
CA ASP A 169 4.03 13.68 -8.43
C ASP A 169 5.01 12.70 -7.77
N GLY A 170 6.23 13.14 -7.46
CA GLY A 170 7.29 12.27 -6.94
C GLY A 170 6.92 11.61 -5.61
N ASP A 171 6.37 12.36 -4.68
CA ASP A 171 6.11 11.90 -3.31
C ASP A 171 4.65 12.06 -2.87
N LEU A 172 3.80 12.67 -3.70
CA LEU A 172 2.38 12.88 -3.41
C LEU A 172 1.48 12.10 -4.39
N LEU A 173 0.49 11.40 -3.84
CA LEU A 173 -0.59 10.76 -4.57
C LEU A 173 -1.92 11.32 -4.07
N VAL A 174 -2.76 11.78 -4.99
CA VAL A 174 -4.11 12.26 -4.72
C VAL A 174 -5.09 11.61 -5.68
N PHE A 175 -6.13 10.99 -5.13
CA PHE A 175 -7.20 10.38 -5.91
C PHE A 175 -8.53 10.46 -5.18
N ALA A 176 -9.62 10.33 -5.93
CA ALA A 176 -10.96 10.22 -5.39
C ALA A 176 -11.47 8.79 -5.54
N ARG A 177 -12.23 8.37 -4.54
CA ARG A 177 -13.15 7.23 -4.63
C ARG A 177 -14.55 7.77 -4.70
N GLU A 178 -15.32 7.40 -5.71
CA GLU A 178 -16.60 8.05 -6.00
C GLU A 178 -17.73 7.08 -6.26
N THR A 179 -18.89 7.42 -5.72
CA THR A 179 -20.17 6.77 -6.02
C THR A 179 -21.09 7.79 -6.69
N SER A 180 -22.31 7.40 -7.03
CA SER A 180 -23.27 8.30 -7.66
C SER A 180 -23.70 9.50 -6.80
N SER A 181 -23.38 9.52 -5.49
CA SER A 181 -23.91 10.52 -4.55
C SER A 181 -22.93 11.02 -3.49
N SER A 182 -21.67 10.58 -3.55
CA SER A 182 -20.60 11.01 -2.65
C SER A 182 -19.25 10.71 -3.28
N GLU A 183 -18.23 11.42 -2.79
CA GLU A 183 -16.84 11.05 -3.04
C GLU A 183 -16.00 11.19 -1.77
N THR A 184 -14.92 10.42 -1.72
CA THR A 184 -13.88 10.48 -0.70
C THR A 184 -12.54 10.73 -1.41
N LEU A 185 -11.94 11.88 -1.13
CA LEU A 185 -10.60 12.25 -1.59
C LEU A 185 -9.55 11.67 -0.62
N VAL A 186 -8.49 11.09 -1.17
CA VAL A 186 -7.37 10.53 -0.41
C VAL A 186 -6.10 11.19 -0.89
N MET A 187 -5.29 11.65 0.07
CA MET A 187 -3.95 12.19 -0.17
C MET A 187 -2.94 11.33 0.59
N ILE A 188 -1.85 10.92 -0.06
CA ILE A 188 -0.76 10.16 0.58
C ILE A 188 0.55 10.85 0.23
N ASN A 189 1.28 11.28 1.25
CA ASN A 189 2.51 12.04 1.14
C ASN A 189 3.68 11.26 1.75
N SER A 190 4.62 10.86 0.90
CA SER A 190 5.88 10.22 1.30
C SER A 190 7.04 11.20 1.45
N GLY A 191 6.79 12.49 1.25
CA GLY A 191 7.79 13.55 1.34
C GLY A 191 8.01 14.04 2.76
N ASP A 192 9.11 14.77 2.94
CA ASP A 192 9.54 15.31 4.23
C ASP A 192 8.88 16.64 4.62
N ASN A 193 7.97 17.15 3.79
CA ASN A 193 7.25 18.41 4.05
C ASN A 193 5.75 18.21 3.88
N THR A 194 4.95 18.95 4.65
CA THR A 194 3.51 19.09 4.41
C THR A 194 3.26 19.56 2.97
N ARG A 195 2.28 18.96 2.32
CA ARG A 195 1.90 19.26 0.94
C ARG A 195 0.47 19.79 0.91
N GLU A 196 0.26 20.84 0.12
CA GLU A 196 -1.07 21.39 -0.15
C GLU A 196 -1.42 21.25 -1.64
N VAL A 197 -2.68 20.97 -1.92
CA VAL A 197 -3.22 20.92 -3.28
C VAL A 197 -4.54 21.68 -3.34
N THR A 198 -4.60 22.67 -4.21
CA THR A 198 -5.84 23.39 -4.53
C THR A 198 -6.55 22.70 -5.70
N LEU A 199 -7.77 22.24 -5.47
CA LEU A 199 -8.59 21.48 -6.40
C LEU A 199 -9.80 22.31 -6.83
N ASN A 200 -10.10 22.30 -8.13
CA ASN A 200 -11.19 23.06 -8.72
C ASN A 200 -12.47 22.22 -8.80
N LYS A 201 -13.58 22.83 -8.43
CA LYS A 201 -14.91 22.24 -8.48
C LYS A 201 -15.34 22.01 -9.93
N GLY A 202 -15.88 20.82 -10.20
CA GLY A 202 -16.31 20.36 -11.52
C GLY A 202 -15.18 19.84 -12.41
N ILE A 203 -13.92 19.91 -11.96
CA ILE A 203 -12.75 19.37 -12.66
C ILE A 203 -12.09 18.29 -11.80
N ASP A 204 -11.68 18.67 -10.60
CA ASP A 204 -10.90 17.82 -9.70
C ASP A 204 -11.77 17.20 -8.59
N ILE A 205 -12.78 17.96 -8.13
CA ILE A 205 -13.72 17.60 -7.07
C ILE A 205 -15.14 18.00 -7.47
N PHE A 206 -16.16 17.37 -6.89
CA PHE A 206 -17.56 17.63 -7.26
C PHE A 206 -18.37 18.42 -6.23
N TYR A 207 -17.91 18.45 -4.97
CA TYR A 207 -18.66 19.06 -3.89
C TYR A 207 -17.97 20.32 -3.36
N ASN A 208 -18.71 21.09 -2.57
CA ASN A 208 -18.24 22.34 -1.96
C ASN A 208 -17.90 22.20 -0.47
N SER A 209 -18.15 21.02 0.12
CA SER A 209 -17.99 20.77 1.54
C SER A 209 -17.43 19.37 1.78
N TYR A 210 -16.33 19.28 2.52
CA TYR A 210 -15.66 18.04 2.89
C TYR A 210 -15.39 18.01 4.39
N LEU A 211 -15.37 16.80 4.94
CA LEU A 211 -14.92 16.51 6.29
C LEU A 211 -13.57 15.80 6.19
N ASP A 212 -12.55 16.33 6.84
CA ASP A 212 -11.33 15.58 7.17
C ASP A 212 -11.68 14.57 8.26
N VAL A 213 -11.67 13.30 7.88
CA VAL A 213 -12.11 12.18 8.72
C VAL A 213 -11.18 11.96 9.91
N ARG A 214 -9.90 12.33 9.78
CA ARG A 214 -8.89 12.10 10.82
C ARG A 214 -8.91 13.23 11.85
N ASN A 215 -9.03 14.47 11.39
CA ASN A 215 -8.98 15.66 12.24
C ASN A 215 -10.37 16.14 12.70
N ASN A 216 -11.45 15.57 12.15
CA ASN A 216 -12.83 16.00 12.37
C ASN A 216 -13.03 17.51 12.08
N LEU A 217 -12.42 17.97 10.98
CA LEU A 217 -12.49 19.36 10.53
C LEU A 217 -13.29 19.45 9.23
N THR A 218 -14.25 20.37 9.17
CA THR A 218 -15.01 20.64 7.94
C THR A 218 -14.38 21.76 7.14
N PHE A 219 -14.24 21.53 5.85
CA PHE A 219 -13.74 22.47 4.85
C PHE A 219 -14.87 22.77 3.89
N SER A 220 -15.25 24.04 3.75
CA SER A 220 -16.25 24.44 2.78
C SER A 220 -15.85 25.73 2.10
N SER A 221 -16.12 25.83 0.80
CA SER A 221 -15.90 27.06 0.04
C SER A 221 -17.07 27.35 -0.89
N LEU A 222 -17.48 28.62 -0.96
CA LEU A 222 -18.39 29.10 -2.01
C LEU A 222 -17.65 29.38 -3.32
N ASP A 223 -16.31 29.42 -3.27
CA ASP A 223 -15.47 29.59 -4.45
C ASP A 223 -15.49 28.32 -5.31
N ASP A 224 -14.92 28.41 -6.51
CA ASP A 224 -14.76 27.27 -7.42
C ASP A 224 -13.54 26.42 -7.10
N SER A 225 -12.91 26.59 -5.93
CA SER A 225 -11.76 25.80 -5.49
C SER A 225 -11.69 25.57 -3.98
N LEU A 226 -11.10 24.46 -3.56
CA LEU A 226 -10.75 24.13 -2.18
C LEU A 226 -9.28 23.71 -2.08
N THR A 227 -8.60 24.07 -0.98
CA THR A 227 -7.23 23.63 -0.70
C THR A 227 -7.25 22.55 0.37
N PHE A 228 -6.62 21.42 0.06
CA PHE A 228 -6.45 20.28 0.94
C PHE A 228 -4.98 20.14 1.33
N SER A 229 -4.72 19.67 2.54
CA SER A 229 -3.37 19.51 3.09
C SER A 229 -3.14 18.11 3.63
N VAL A 230 -1.91 17.64 3.51
CA VAL A 230 -1.45 16.37 4.08
C VAL A 230 -0.05 16.56 4.65
N ASP A 231 0.14 16.14 5.89
CA ASP A 231 1.43 16.27 6.56
C ASP A 231 2.50 15.39 5.91
N SER A 232 3.77 15.71 6.19
CA SER A 232 4.91 14.92 5.74
C SER A 232 4.79 13.47 6.19
N ASN A 233 5.11 12.51 5.33
CA ASN A 233 5.13 11.09 5.68
C ASN A 233 3.78 10.59 6.25
N ASP A 234 2.67 11.11 5.74
CA ASP A 234 1.33 10.81 6.24
C ASP A 234 0.25 10.77 5.15
N PHE A 235 -0.99 10.46 5.54
CA PHE A 235 -2.14 10.43 4.65
C PHE A 235 -3.30 11.28 5.20
N SER A 236 -4.11 11.85 4.32
CA SER A 236 -5.35 12.57 4.70
C SER A 236 -6.52 11.99 3.92
N VAL A 237 -7.69 11.94 4.55
CA VAL A 237 -8.93 11.43 3.95
C VAL A 237 -10.04 12.44 4.14
N PHE A 238 -10.58 12.93 3.04
CA PHE A 238 -11.64 13.94 3.01
C PHE A 238 -12.89 13.35 2.37
N THR A 239 -13.96 13.17 3.14
CA THR A 239 -15.24 12.68 2.62
C THR A 239 -16.17 13.85 2.34
N TYR A 240 -17.02 13.73 1.31
CA TYR A 240 -18.11 14.68 1.10
C TYR A 240 -18.93 14.85 2.39
N ASN A 241 -19.02 16.10 2.87
CA ASN A 241 -19.83 16.43 4.04
C ASN A 241 -21.25 16.79 3.60
N ARG A 242 -22.17 15.83 3.76
CA ARG A 242 -23.61 15.96 3.50
C ARG A 242 -24.37 16.60 4.66
N GLN A 243 -23.78 17.52 5.42
CA GLN A 243 -24.59 18.32 6.34
C GLN A 243 -25.67 19.04 5.51
N THR A 244 -26.93 18.67 5.77
CA THR A 244 -28.09 19.32 5.18
C THR A 244 -28.17 20.74 5.74
N VAL A 245 -28.03 21.73 4.88
CA VAL A 245 -28.39 23.11 5.23
C VAL A 245 -29.91 23.16 5.36
N ASN A 246 -30.43 23.17 6.59
CA ASN A 246 -31.82 23.54 6.82
C ASN A 246 -31.93 25.06 6.71
N VAL A 247 -32.30 25.57 5.52
CA VAL A 247 -32.69 26.97 5.39
C VAL A 247 -34.11 27.08 5.97
N ASN A 248 -34.22 27.54 7.22
CA ASN A 248 -35.50 28.03 7.71
C ASN A 248 -35.78 29.36 6.98
N GLU A 249 -36.64 29.35 5.96
CA GLU A 249 -37.21 30.59 5.44
C GLU A 249 -38.05 31.24 6.55
N SER A 250 -37.47 32.20 7.26
CA SER A 250 -38.25 33.07 8.14
C SER A 250 -39.12 33.97 7.26
N THR A 251 -40.43 33.74 7.25
CA THR A 251 -41.41 34.61 6.58
C THR A 251 -41.68 35.88 7.38
N ASP A 252 -40.66 36.51 7.96
CA ASP A 252 -40.78 37.79 8.64
C ASP A 252 -39.78 38.79 8.06
N ASN A 253 -40.34 39.89 7.55
CA ASN A 253 -39.61 41.05 7.07
C ASN A 253 -38.93 41.72 8.26
N ASP A 254 -37.71 41.33 8.59
CA ASP A 254 -36.76 42.19 9.28
C ASP A 254 -35.32 41.80 8.90
N ASP A 255 -34.53 42.81 8.59
CA ASP A 255 -33.17 42.70 8.08
C ASP A 255 -32.23 41.96 9.05
N ASN A 256 -31.40 41.06 8.49
CA ASN A 256 -30.21 40.41 9.07
C ASN A 256 -30.41 39.35 10.16
N LEU A 257 -30.40 38.08 9.74
CA LEU A 257 -29.43 37.03 10.09
C LEU A 257 -30.03 35.67 9.70
N THR A 258 -29.52 35.04 8.63
CA THR A 258 -29.81 33.63 8.35
C THR A 258 -29.09 32.78 9.38
N ASP A 259 -29.82 32.23 10.35
CA ASP A 259 -29.28 31.27 11.31
C ASP A 259 -29.15 29.92 10.60
N ILE A 260 -27.93 29.59 10.17
CA ILE A 260 -27.61 28.31 9.53
C ILE A 260 -27.31 27.30 10.64
N SER A 261 -28.22 26.36 10.88
CA SER A 261 -27.95 25.20 11.74
C SER A 261 -27.58 23.98 10.90
N PHE A 262 -26.51 23.31 11.30
CA PHE A 262 -26.00 22.09 10.67
C PHE A 262 -26.47 20.87 11.48
N ASN A 263 -27.12 19.89 10.83
CA ASN A 263 -27.49 18.62 11.46
C ASN A 263 -26.40 17.55 11.22
N ASP A 264 -25.88 16.99 12.31
CA ASP A 264 -24.78 16.00 12.36
C ASP A 264 -25.24 14.54 12.15
N GLU A 265 -25.98 14.24 11.08
CA GLU A 265 -26.52 12.88 10.91
C GLU A 265 -25.56 11.86 10.24
N ASN A 266 -24.31 12.22 9.91
CA ASN A 266 -23.36 11.29 9.28
C ASN A 266 -21.89 11.49 9.70
N ASN A 267 -21.62 12.01 10.89
CA ASN A 267 -20.23 12.20 11.29
C ASN A 267 -19.56 10.84 11.51
N ILE A 268 -18.59 10.48 10.64
CA ILE A 268 -17.72 9.32 10.83
C ILE A 268 -16.80 9.67 11.98
N SER A 269 -17.24 9.44 13.21
CA SER A 269 -16.35 9.52 14.36
C SER A 269 -15.40 8.32 14.31
N VAL A 270 -14.15 8.61 13.97
CA VAL A 270 -12.91 7.99 14.44
C VAL A 270 -12.80 7.79 15.96
N PRO A 271 -13.31 6.77 16.69
CA PRO A 271 -12.93 6.67 18.09
C PRO A 271 -11.42 6.47 18.17
N LEU A 272 -10.72 7.38 18.83
CA LEU A 272 -9.37 7.12 19.33
C LEU A 272 -9.44 5.82 20.12
N VAL A 273 -8.71 4.80 19.69
CA VAL A 273 -8.60 3.53 20.43
C VAL A 273 -7.79 3.83 21.69
N ASN A 274 -8.46 4.28 22.74
CA ASN A 274 -7.89 4.26 24.08
C ASN A 274 -7.77 2.80 24.49
N GLU A 275 -6.58 2.42 25.00
CA GLU A 275 -6.30 1.13 25.60
C GLU A 275 -7.47 0.70 26.51
N THR A 276 -8.24 -0.26 26.03
CA THR A 276 -9.24 -0.91 26.86
C THR A 276 -8.58 -2.15 27.43
N ASN A 277 -8.48 -2.17 28.76
CA ASN A 277 -8.13 -3.33 29.55
C ASN A 277 -8.92 -4.55 29.07
N ASP A 278 -8.21 -5.57 28.58
CA ASP A 278 -8.74 -6.91 28.41
C ASP A 278 -9.02 -7.51 29.80
N ASN A 279 -10.18 -7.16 30.38
CA ASN A 279 -10.85 -8.05 31.31
C ASN A 279 -11.72 -8.99 30.49
N VAL A 280 -11.12 -10.11 30.07
CA VAL A 280 -11.85 -11.25 29.55
C VAL A 280 -12.68 -11.83 30.70
N ASP A 281 -13.97 -11.59 30.63
CA ASP A 281 -14.97 -12.23 31.48
C ASP A 281 -15.06 -13.71 31.06
N ASN A 282 -14.62 -14.60 31.95
CA ASN A 282 -14.70 -16.04 31.77
C ASN A 282 -16.17 -16.47 31.82
N ASN A 283 -16.78 -16.64 30.64
CA ASN A 283 -17.98 -17.46 30.52
C ASN A 283 -17.68 -18.65 29.62
N GLU A 284 -17.70 -19.82 30.26
CA GLU A 284 -17.58 -21.15 29.70
C GLU A 284 -18.51 -21.32 28.49
N VAL A 285 -17.93 -21.67 27.35
CA VAL A 285 -18.67 -22.25 26.22
C VAL A 285 -18.18 -23.68 26.06
N GLU A 286 -19.11 -24.60 26.25
CA GLU A 286 -18.91 -26.04 26.23
C GLU A 286 -18.25 -26.53 24.94
N ASP A 287 -17.19 -27.30 25.13
CA ASP A 287 -16.45 -28.08 24.15
C ASP A 287 -17.38 -29.08 23.44
N SER A 288 -17.50 -28.93 22.12
CA SER A 288 -18.03 -29.96 21.24
C SER A 288 -17.10 -30.10 20.03
N THR A 289 -15.92 -30.64 20.28
CA THR A 289 -15.04 -31.24 19.26
C THR A 289 -15.71 -32.45 18.60
N PRO A 290 -15.78 -32.53 17.25
CA PRO A 290 -15.92 -33.80 16.57
C PRO A 290 -14.54 -34.41 16.36
N ASP A 291 -14.35 -35.54 17.04
CA ASP A 291 -13.29 -36.52 16.85
C ASP A 291 -13.11 -36.90 15.37
N LEU A 292 -11.95 -36.60 14.80
CA LEU A 292 -11.47 -37.19 13.55
C LEU A 292 -10.18 -37.93 13.85
N SER A 293 -10.38 -39.20 14.21
CA SER A 293 -9.38 -40.23 14.34
C SER A 293 -8.50 -40.31 13.09
N LEU A 294 -7.18 -40.25 13.34
CA LEU A 294 -6.12 -40.66 12.44
C LEU A 294 -6.28 -42.15 12.11
N ASP A 295 -6.44 -42.46 10.83
CA ASP A 295 -6.06 -43.76 10.28
C ASP A 295 -4.97 -43.52 9.23
N GLY A 296 -3.83 -44.18 9.47
CA GLY A 296 -2.70 -44.17 8.56
C GLY A 296 -2.98 -45.04 7.35
N ASP A 297 -2.48 -44.61 6.20
CA ASP A 297 -2.05 -45.54 5.19
C ASP A 297 -0.71 -45.08 4.62
N SER A 298 0.21 -46.04 4.62
CA SER A 298 1.57 -45.91 4.15
C SER A 298 1.60 -46.30 2.68
N ASP A 299 1.83 -45.35 1.78
CA ASP A 299 2.22 -45.67 0.42
C ASP A 299 3.55 -45.00 0.07
N THR A 300 4.57 -45.85 0.10
CA THR A 300 5.86 -45.69 -0.54
C THR A 300 5.70 -45.56 -2.06
N ASN A 301 6.34 -44.57 -2.68
CA ASN A 301 6.95 -44.64 -4.03
C ASN A 301 7.82 -43.38 -4.21
N GLN A 302 9.13 -43.54 -4.10
CA GLN A 302 10.08 -43.73 -5.21
C GLN A 302 10.61 -42.39 -5.73
N ASP A 303 11.83 -42.10 -5.26
CA ASP A 303 12.78 -41.18 -5.87
C ASP A 303 12.92 -41.46 -7.38
N GLU A 304 12.66 -40.44 -8.20
CA GLU A 304 13.28 -40.31 -9.51
C GLU A 304 14.19 -39.08 -9.49
N SER A 305 15.46 -39.35 -9.20
CA SER A 305 16.57 -38.44 -9.45
C SER A 305 16.89 -38.43 -10.94
N GLU A 306 16.52 -37.37 -11.66
CA GLU A 306 17.14 -37.07 -12.95
C GLU A 306 18.43 -36.27 -12.72
N GLU A 307 19.54 -37.00 -12.82
CA GLU A 307 20.91 -36.50 -12.84
C GLU A 307 21.19 -35.87 -14.22
N SER A 308 21.25 -34.54 -14.30
CA SER A 308 21.82 -33.83 -15.45
C SER A 308 22.95 -32.94 -14.95
N GLY A 309 24.17 -33.45 -15.08
CA GLY A 309 25.39 -32.73 -14.73
C GLY A 309 25.62 -31.50 -15.62
N THR A 310 25.87 -30.37 -14.96
CA THR A 310 26.58 -29.23 -15.54
C THR A 310 27.66 -28.82 -14.56
N GLN A 311 28.91 -28.88 -15.01
CA GLN A 311 30.08 -28.42 -14.26
C GLN A 311 29.96 -26.90 -14.02
N GLU A 312 29.91 -26.49 -12.75
CA GLU A 312 30.18 -25.09 -12.36
C GLU A 312 31.71 -24.89 -12.34
N GLU A 313 32.22 -24.12 -13.31
CA GLU A 313 33.54 -23.53 -13.20
C GLU A 313 33.50 -22.38 -12.18
N ASN A 314 34.29 -22.52 -11.12
CA ASN A 314 34.68 -21.45 -10.21
C ASN A 314 35.23 -20.26 -11.01
N ILE A 315 34.53 -19.13 -11.01
CA ILE A 315 35.12 -17.84 -11.40
C ILE A 315 35.59 -17.17 -10.12
N ASP A 316 36.80 -17.51 -9.70
CA ASP A 316 37.56 -16.65 -8.83
C ASP A 316 39.00 -16.55 -9.32
N THR A 317 39.49 -15.32 -9.36
CA THR A 317 40.80 -14.81 -9.84
C THR A 317 40.96 -14.64 -11.36
N LEU A 318 41.46 -13.45 -11.76
CA LEU A 318 42.75 -13.27 -12.45
C LEU A 318 42.86 -11.84 -13.04
N THR A 319 43.57 -10.96 -12.33
CA THR A 319 44.49 -10.02 -12.99
C THR A 319 45.69 -10.83 -13.50
N ASN A 320 46.12 -10.62 -14.74
CA ASN A 320 47.37 -11.20 -15.24
C ASN A 320 48.57 -10.57 -14.51
N ASP A 321 49.60 -11.38 -14.23
CA ASP A 321 50.81 -11.05 -13.44
C ASP A 321 51.75 -9.99 -14.06
N ASP A 322 51.29 -9.28 -15.09
CA ASP A 322 52.01 -8.16 -15.74
C ASP A 322 51.16 -6.87 -15.87
N GLY A 323 50.01 -6.79 -15.19
CA GLY A 323 49.25 -5.53 -15.06
C GLY A 323 48.61 -4.99 -16.35
N GLN A 324 48.47 -5.82 -17.40
CA GLN A 324 47.67 -5.48 -18.58
C GLN A 324 46.29 -6.14 -18.54
N GLU A 325 45.23 -5.37 -18.87
CA GLU A 325 43.85 -5.85 -19.01
C GLU A 325 43.79 -7.00 -20.04
N SER A 326 43.09 -8.09 -19.71
CA SER A 326 42.95 -9.23 -20.63
C SER A 326 42.25 -8.81 -21.93
N GLU A 327 42.67 -9.34 -23.08
CA GLU A 327 42.04 -9.05 -24.38
C GLU A 327 40.53 -9.40 -24.42
N SER A 328 40.09 -10.37 -23.62
CA SER A 328 38.68 -10.70 -23.43
C SER A 328 37.86 -9.53 -22.89
N PHE A 329 38.43 -8.70 -22.01
CA PHE A 329 37.75 -7.53 -21.46
C PHE A 329 37.66 -6.38 -22.48
N LEU A 330 38.69 -6.21 -23.33
CA LEU A 330 38.65 -5.23 -24.43
C LEU A 330 37.60 -5.61 -25.48
N LEU A 331 37.49 -6.90 -25.82
CA LEU A 331 36.45 -7.40 -26.72
C LEU A 331 35.05 -7.23 -26.12
N LEU A 332 34.86 -7.52 -24.83
CA LEU A 332 33.58 -7.36 -24.15
C LEU A 332 33.13 -5.89 -24.10
N ARG A 333 34.04 -4.95 -23.79
CA ARG A 333 33.75 -3.51 -23.83
C ARG A 333 33.44 -3.02 -25.23
N GLY A 334 34.15 -3.54 -26.25
CA GLY A 334 33.86 -3.25 -27.65
C GLY A 334 32.45 -3.70 -28.06
N LEU A 335 32.05 -4.90 -27.65
CA LEU A 335 30.72 -5.43 -27.92
C LEU A 335 29.62 -4.59 -27.24
N LEU A 336 29.83 -4.25 -25.96
CA LEU A 336 28.91 -3.40 -25.19
C LEU A 336 28.74 -2.01 -25.81
N PHE A 337 29.84 -1.41 -26.29
CA PHE A 337 29.81 -0.11 -26.95
C PHE A 337 29.04 -0.14 -28.27
N ILE A 338 29.21 -1.20 -29.08
CA ILE A 338 28.46 -1.38 -30.33
C ILE A 338 26.96 -1.56 -30.05
N THR A 339 26.59 -2.36 -29.04
CA THR A 339 25.18 -2.52 -28.65
C THR A 339 24.56 -1.22 -28.16
N PHE A 340 25.30 -0.42 -27.38
CA PHE A 340 24.85 0.88 -26.92
C PHE A 340 24.63 1.85 -28.08
N LEU A 341 25.56 1.90 -29.05
CA LEU A 341 25.43 2.76 -30.22
C LEU A 341 24.25 2.34 -31.11
N SER A 342 24.01 1.04 -31.25
CA SER A 342 22.85 0.51 -31.98
C SER A 342 21.51 0.92 -31.33
N LEU A 343 21.43 0.84 -30.00
CA LEU A 343 20.24 1.27 -29.25
C LEU A 343 20.04 2.79 -29.35
N LEU A 344 21.12 3.58 -29.29
CA LEU A 344 21.06 5.04 -29.41
C LEU A 344 20.60 5.48 -30.81
N ILE A 345 21.10 4.85 -31.87
CA ILE A 345 20.66 5.13 -33.25
C ILE A 345 19.18 4.76 -33.42
N THR A 346 18.77 3.61 -32.89
CA THR A 346 17.37 3.17 -32.94
C THR A 346 16.46 4.16 -32.21
N PHE A 347 16.87 4.61 -31.01
CA PHE A 347 16.15 5.61 -30.22
C PHE A 347 15.98 6.94 -30.98
N ILE A 348 17.06 7.46 -31.58
CA ILE A 348 17.02 8.69 -32.38
C ILE A 348 16.11 8.51 -33.61
N TYR A 349 16.17 7.38 -34.28
CA TYR A 349 15.34 7.10 -35.46
C TYR A 349 13.85 6.97 -35.12
N THR A 350 13.50 6.38 -33.98
CA THR A 350 12.10 6.22 -33.54
C THR A 350 11.45 7.51 -33.04
N ARG A 351 12.23 8.50 -32.60
CA ARG A 351 11.72 9.78 -32.07
C ARG A 351 11.72 10.93 -33.09
N GLY A 352 12.26 10.71 -34.29
CA GLY A 352 12.36 11.69 -35.37
C GLY A 352 11.22 11.66 -36.39
N ARG A 353 10.04 11.12 -36.05
CA ARG A 353 8.85 11.10 -36.91
C ARG A 353 7.63 11.65 -36.21
#